data_AF-A0A226DDP7-F1
#
_entry.id   AF-A0A226DDP7-F1
#
_cell.length_a   1.000
_cell.length_b   1.000
_cell.length_c   1.000
_cell.angle_alpha   90.00
_cell.angle_beta   90.00
_cell.angle_gamma   90.00
#
_symmetry.space_group_name_H-M   'P 1'
#
loop_
_entity.id
_entity.type
_entity.pdbx_description
1 polymer ?
#
loop_
_entity_poly.entity_id
_entity_poly.type
_entity_poly.pdbx_seq_one_letter_code
_entity_poly.pdbx_strand_id
1 'polypeptide(L)'
;MIVQVKYYPPWETFLDIEGAQVLMPFDLLDETGLHTVGDFGNFRYLGFLNHVVQRVDPLVIYPGNYNVSQAYKRMALRLKDMIPLFEFSIPALHAQGTTLDAHATQQNQMYYKLSQEQSPLKSIDYNETDRLVNTLSTCAKVAFLDTKENVASILPFLNDNKDRVKYLSGEDSFFRVIRAWQIFPVRGNYAEKRLKFMLSSGIYFHWKAWFRLVKPPKLFHHYANWTYPRFDRVSQLDYNSKILAGLYACGICFAACVLFLVLEIWSASITKMLRKLKLC
;
A
#
# COMPACT_ATOMS: atom_id res chain seq x y z
N MET A 1 0.48 1.98 -0.57
CA MET A 1 -0.38 1.70 0.59
C MET A 1 -1.72 1.14 0.13
N ILE A 2 -2.35 0.23 0.88
CA ILE A 2 -3.71 -0.29 0.66
C ILE A 2 -4.59 0.06 1.87
N VAL A 3 -5.79 0.62 1.63
CA VAL A 3 -6.78 1.02 2.66
C VAL A 3 -8.21 0.61 2.24
N GLN A 4 -9.11 0.38 3.19
CA GLN A 4 -10.54 0.14 2.92
C GLN A 4 -11.27 1.41 2.46
N VAL A 5 -12.25 1.28 1.55
CA VAL A 5 -13.08 2.41 1.08
C VAL A 5 -14.26 2.65 1.99
N LYS A 6 -14.19 3.74 2.78
CA LYS A 6 -15.39 4.49 3.20
C LYS A 6 -15.28 6.01 3.03
N TYR A 7 -14.09 6.57 2.76
CA TYR A 7 -13.86 8.02 2.68
C TYR A 7 -12.79 8.40 1.64
N TYR A 8 -12.93 9.58 1.03
CA TYR A 8 -11.81 10.24 0.35
C TYR A 8 -10.82 10.72 1.42
N PRO A 9 -9.54 10.34 1.37
CA PRO A 9 -8.59 10.68 2.42
C PRO A 9 -8.20 12.17 2.36
N PRO A 10 -8.51 13.00 3.37
CA PRO A 10 -8.03 14.39 3.45
C PRO A 10 -6.55 14.50 3.89
N TRP A 11 -5.83 13.40 4.06
CA TRP A 11 -4.48 13.37 4.64
C TRP A 11 -3.37 13.22 3.59
N GLU A 12 -2.25 13.90 3.81
CA GLU A 12 -1.05 13.77 2.97
C GLU A 12 -0.32 12.45 3.21
N THR A 13 -0.31 11.96 4.45
CA THR A 13 0.18 10.61 4.80
C THR A 13 -0.77 9.90 5.74
N PHE A 14 -0.82 8.57 5.64
CA PHE A 14 -1.70 7.78 6.51
C PHE A 14 -1.21 7.74 7.95
N LEU A 15 0.09 7.92 8.15
CA LEU A 15 0.71 7.94 9.47
C LEU A 15 0.24 9.14 10.32
N ASP A 16 -0.18 10.24 9.69
CA ASP A 16 -0.67 11.43 10.41
C ASP A 16 -2.02 11.22 11.11
N ILE A 17 -2.72 10.11 10.80
CA ILE A 17 -4.02 9.81 11.38
C ILE A 17 -3.83 9.24 12.80
N GLU A 18 -4.40 9.90 13.79
CA GLU A 18 -4.35 9.43 15.17
C GLU A 18 -5.00 8.04 15.33
N GLY A 19 -4.25 7.14 15.97
CA GLY A 19 -4.64 5.74 16.19
C GLY A 19 -4.49 4.83 14.97
N ALA A 20 -3.94 5.32 13.85
CA ALA A 20 -3.72 4.50 12.68
C ALA A 20 -2.61 3.46 12.90
N GLN A 21 -2.81 2.29 12.32
CA GLN A 21 -1.87 1.18 12.33
C GLN A 21 -1.46 0.84 10.89
N VAL A 22 -0.19 0.56 10.67
CA VAL A 22 0.34 0.19 9.36
C VAL A 22 0.96 -1.20 9.46
N LEU A 23 0.41 -2.13 8.69
CA LEU A 23 1.02 -3.42 8.41
C LEU A 23 2.16 -3.22 7.41
N MET A 24 3.36 -3.68 7.73
CA MET A 24 4.55 -3.51 6.92
C MET A 24 5.34 -4.82 6.80
N PRO A 25 5.70 -5.25 5.57
CA PRO A 25 6.57 -6.40 5.39
C PRO A 25 7.94 -6.18 6.04
N PHE A 26 8.51 -7.22 6.66
CA PHE A 26 9.86 -7.17 7.25
C PHE A 26 10.92 -6.69 6.25
N ASP A 27 10.80 -7.14 5.00
CA ASP A 27 11.79 -6.90 3.95
C ASP A 27 11.58 -5.56 3.22
N LEU A 28 10.56 -4.77 3.61
CA LEU A 28 10.26 -3.51 2.91
C LEU A 28 11.40 -2.50 3.03
N LEU A 29 12.00 -2.41 4.24
CA LEU A 29 13.05 -1.46 4.55
C LEU A 29 14.47 -2.04 4.43
N ASP A 30 14.58 -3.35 4.17
CA ASP A 30 15.88 -4.01 3.96
C ASP A 30 16.44 -3.67 2.58
N GLU A 31 17.43 -2.78 2.54
CA GLU A 31 18.12 -2.39 1.31
C GLU A 31 19.11 -3.45 0.84
N THR A 32 19.62 -4.24 1.78
CA THR A 32 20.74 -5.16 1.57
C THR A 32 20.29 -6.54 1.12
N GLY A 33 19.04 -6.90 1.40
CA GLY A 33 18.53 -8.27 1.22
C GLY A 33 19.24 -9.28 2.13
N LEU A 34 20.02 -8.82 3.12
CA LEU A 34 20.81 -9.67 4.01
C LEU A 34 19.94 -10.57 4.88
N HIS A 35 18.66 -10.21 5.10
CA HIS A 35 17.71 -11.10 5.80
C HIS A 35 17.44 -12.42 5.06
N THR A 36 17.82 -12.51 3.78
CA THR A 36 17.78 -13.80 3.04
C THR A 36 19.00 -14.69 3.26
N VAL A 37 20.04 -14.22 3.97
CA VAL A 37 21.39 -14.83 3.95
C VAL A 37 21.79 -15.53 5.27
N GLY A 38 20.98 -15.53 6.34
CA GLY A 38 21.36 -16.33 7.52
C GLY A 38 20.38 -16.37 8.67
N ASP A 39 20.63 -17.31 9.58
CA ASP A 39 19.93 -17.73 10.81
C ASP A 39 19.64 -16.63 11.86
N PHE A 40 19.63 -15.35 11.47
CA PHE A 40 19.17 -14.25 12.32
C PHE A 40 17.66 -14.27 12.58
N GLY A 41 16.97 -15.40 12.35
CA GLY A 41 15.54 -15.57 12.61
C GLY A 41 15.14 -15.15 14.04
N ASN A 42 16.06 -15.31 15.00
CA ASN A 42 15.86 -14.87 16.39
C ASN A 42 15.92 -13.35 16.60
N PHE A 43 16.30 -12.55 15.60
CA PHE A 43 16.38 -11.08 15.73
C PHE A 43 15.56 -10.35 14.66
N ARG A 44 14.61 -11.04 14.03
CA ARG A 44 13.84 -10.47 12.91
C ARG A 44 13.11 -9.18 13.28
N TYR A 45 12.44 -9.16 14.44
CA TYR A 45 11.72 -7.98 14.93
C TYR A 45 12.66 -6.83 15.30
N LEU A 46 13.80 -7.16 15.92
CA LEU A 46 14.86 -6.18 16.20
C LEU A 46 15.39 -5.57 14.90
N GLY A 47 15.73 -6.40 13.91
CA GLY A 47 16.21 -5.95 12.60
C GLY A 47 15.21 -5.03 11.90
N PHE A 48 13.92 -5.38 11.93
CA PHE A 48 12.84 -4.54 11.41
C PHE A 48 12.79 -3.17 12.10
N LEU A 49 12.76 -3.15 13.44
CA LEU A 49 12.68 -1.90 14.19
C LEU A 49 13.94 -1.06 14.02
N ASN A 50 15.12 -1.69 13.96
CA ASN A 50 16.36 -0.99 13.67
C ASN A 50 16.35 -0.34 12.28
N HIS A 51 15.84 -1.05 11.26
CA HIS A 51 15.63 -0.46 9.94
C HIS A 51 14.67 0.72 9.98
N VAL A 52 13.58 0.65 10.76
CA VAL A 52 12.69 1.79 10.99
C VAL A 52 13.45 2.97 11.62
N VAL A 53 14.20 2.75 12.70
CA VAL A 53 15.00 3.79 13.39
C VAL A 53 15.97 4.47 12.42
N GLN A 54 16.70 3.69 11.62
CA GLN A 54 17.63 4.22 10.62
C GLN A 54 16.95 5.12 9.58
N ARG A 55 15.64 4.92 9.29
CA ARG A 55 14.88 5.81 8.41
C ARG A 55 14.38 7.06 9.10
N VAL A 56 13.96 6.95 10.36
CA VAL A 56 13.36 8.08 11.08
C VAL A 56 14.41 9.02 11.66
N ASP A 57 15.61 8.53 11.99
CA ASP A 57 16.68 9.33 12.60
C ASP A 57 17.07 10.56 11.77
N PRO A 58 17.31 10.46 10.45
CA PRO A 58 17.59 11.64 9.62
C PRO A 58 16.45 12.66 9.63
N LEU A 59 15.19 12.21 9.71
CA LEU A 59 14.01 13.08 9.75
C LEU A 59 13.91 13.84 11.08
N VAL A 60 14.35 13.23 12.18
CA VAL A 60 14.41 13.88 13.50
C VAL A 60 15.49 14.95 13.54
N ILE A 61 16.67 14.63 12.99
CA ILE A 61 17.87 15.50 13.04
C ILE A 61 17.76 16.66 12.03
N TYR A 62 16.98 16.50 10.96
CA TYR A 62 16.86 17.51 9.91
C TYR A 62 16.42 18.89 10.48
N PRO A 63 17.20 19.96 10.22
CA PRO A 63 16.94 21.29 10.79
C PRO A 63 15.91 22.13 10.00
N GLY A 64 15.45 21.64 8.83
CA GLY A 64 14.53 22.42 7.99
C GLY A 64 13.14 22.57 8.61
N ASN A 65 12.49 23.69 8.29
CA ASN A 65 11.21 24.11 8.88
C ASN A 65 10.02 24.04 7.89
N TYR A 66 10.09 23.21 6.86
CA TYR A 66 8.96 23.06 5.92
C TYR A 66 7.75 22.41 6.62
N ASN A 67 6.53 22.89 6.37
CA ASN A 67 5.33 22.37 7.04
C ASN A 67 5.16 20.85 6.89
N VAL A 68 5.36 20.32 5.68
CA VAL A 68 5.32 18.86 5.40
C VAL A 68 6.38 18.12 6.23
N SER A 69 7.58 18.69 6.37
CA SER A 69 8.65 18.08 7.17
C SER A 69 8.34 18.04 8.67
N GLN A 70 7.49 18.95 9.19
CA GLN A 70 7.09 18.93 10.60
C GLN A 70 6.17 17.76 10.92
N ALA A 71 5.24 17.41 10.01
CA ALA A 71 4.41 16.22 10.17
C ALA A 71 5.28 14.96 10.25
N TYR A 72 6.24 14.82 9.32
CA TYR A 72 7.17 13.69 9.30
C TYR A 72 8.07 13.67 10.53
N LYS A 73 8.55 14.82 10.99
CA LYS A 73 9.36 14.93 12.20
C LYS A 73 8.60 14.48 13.43
N ARG A 74 7.32 14.85 13.59
CA ARG A 74 6.49 14.38 14.71
C ARG A 74 6.30 12.86 14.69
N MET A 75 5.99 12.30 13.52
CA MET A 75 5.87 10.85 13.37
C MET A 75 7.21 10.14 13.63
N ALA A 76 8.30 10.66 13.09
CA ALA A 76 9.65 10.14 13.26
C ALA A 76 10.08 10.14 14.75
N LEU A 77 9.82 11.24 15.46
CA LEU A 77 10.03 11.33 16.92
C LEU A 77 9.21 10.28 17.66
N ARG A 78 7.92 10.18 17.35
CA ARG A 78 7.02 9.20 17.97
C ARG A 78 7.51 7.76 17.77
N LEU A 79 7.98 7.42 16.57
CA LEU A 79 8.55 6.11 16.25
C LEU A 79 9.89 5.89 16.95
N LYS A 80 10.75 6.90 17.00
CA LYS A 80 12.05 6.85 17.68
C LYS A 80 11.89 6.64 19.19
N ASP A 81 10.99 7.38 19.83
CA ASP A 81 10.75 7.31 21.27
C ASP A 81 10.14 5.96 21.70
N MET A 82 9.40 5.30 20.78
CA MET A 82 8.87 3.96 21.04
C MET A 82 9.92 2.86 20.95
N ILE A 83 10.94 3.02 20.11
CA ILE A 83 11.91 1.97 19.86
C ILE A 83 13.07 2.17 20.84
N PRO A 84 13.20 1.33 21.89
CA PRO A 84 14.29 1.47 22.83
C PRO A 84 15.61 1.34 22.05
N LEU A 85 16.42 2.39 22.12
CA LEU A 85 17.77 2.36 21.56
C LEU A 85 18.51 1.21 22.23
N PHE A 86 18.91 0.26 21.40
CA PHE A 86 19.55 -0.95 21.90
C PHE A 86 21.03 -0.68 22.12
N GLU A 87 21.46 -0.77 23.37
CA GLU A 87 22.88 -0.93 23.69
C GLU A 87 23.18 -2.43 23.78
N PHE A 88 23.57 -3.04 22.65
CA PHE A 88 24.09 -4.40 22.68
C PHE A 88 25.43 -4.40 23.41
N SER A 89 25.45 -4.83 24.66
CA SER A 89 26.69 -5.07 25.40
C SER A 89 26.91 -6.58 25.55
N ILE A 90 27.78 -7.14 24.71
CA ILE A 90 28.29 -8.51 24.81
C ILE A 90 28.79 -8.86 26.24
N PRO A 91 29.39 -7.93 27.01
CA PRO A 91 29.78 -8.19 28.40
C PRO A 91 28.62 -8.52 29.35
N ALA A 92 27.40 -8.01 29.11
CA ALA A 92 26.24 -8.26 29.98
C ALA A 92 25.71 -9.70 29.89
N LEU A 93 25.87 -10.33 28.72
CA LEU A 93 25.51 -11.74 28.47
C LEU A 93 26.33 -12.70 29.36
N HIS A 94 27.65 -12.49 29.46
CA HIS A 94 28.51 -13.32 30.28
C HIS A 94 28.26 -13.19 31.78
N ALA A 95 27.82 -12.01 32.24
CA ALA A 95 27.57 -11.76 33.66
C ALA A 95 26.32 -12.46 34.22
N GLN A 96 25.37 -12.86 33.36
CA GLN A 96 24.09 -13.45 33.78
C GLN A 96 24.06 -14.98 33.73
N GLY A 97 25.10 -15.64 33.24
CA GLY A 97 25.14 -17.10 33.10
C GLY A 97 24.07 -17.67 32.15
N THR A 98 23.50 -16.83 31.29
CA THR A 98 22.49 -17.21 30.30
C THR A 98 23.16 -17.66 29.01
N THR A 99 22.56 -18.63 28.30
CA THR A 99 23.02 -18.99 26.96
C THR A 99 22.64 -17.89 25.97
N LEU A 100 23.44 -17.73 24.92
CA LEU A 100 23.18 -16.76 23.85
C LEU A 100 21.77 -16.94 23.26
N ASP A 101 21.31 -18.17 23.08
CA ASP A 101 19.99 -18.50 22.53
C ASP A 101 18.84 -18.08 23.45
N ALA A 102 18.98 -18.27 24.76
CA ALA A 102 17.97 -17.86 25.73
C ALA A 102 17.82 -16.34 25.74
N HIS A 103 18.94 -15.61 25.70
CA HIS A 103 18.93 -14.16 25.62
C HIS A 103 18.35 -13.65 24.30
N ALA A 104 18.74 -14.25 23.18
CA ALA A 104 18.20 -13.93 21.86
C ALA A 104 16.67 -14.13 21.82
N THR A 105 16.19 -15.25 22.38
CA THR A 105 14.75 -15.55 22.46
C THR A 105 14.01 -14.53 23.31
N GLN A 106 14.54 -14.18 24.50
CA GLN A 106 13.95 -13.18 25.39
C GLN A 106 13.86 -11.81 24.70
N GLN A 107 14.92 -11.38 24.03
CA GLN A 107 14.92 -10.12 23.29
C GLN A 107 13.93 -10.15 22.13
N ASN A 108 13.90 -11.24 21.37
CA ASN A 108 12.95 -11.38 20.27
C ASN A 108 11.50 -11.25 20.75
N GLN A 109 11.16 -11.85 21.90
CA GLN A 109 9.84 -11.74 22.50
C GLN A 109 9.51 -10.30 22.92
N MET A 110 10.47 -9.59 23.51
CA MET A 110 10.31 -8.18 23.85
C MET A 110 10.05 -7.32 22.61
N TYR A 111 10.84 -7.50 21.54
CA TYR A 111 10.68 -6.76 20.30
C TYR A 111 9.44 -7.17 19.50
N TYR A 112 9.04 -8.44 19.57
CA TYR A 112 7.75 -8.91 19.07
C TYR A 112 6.63 -8.13 19.74
N LYS A 113 6.62 -8.09 21.08
CA LYS A 113 5.59 -7.36 21.85
C LYS A 113 5.57 -5.88 21.48
N LEU A 114 6.74 -5.26 21.37
CA LEU A 114 6.86 -3.86 20.98
C LEU A 114 6.34 -3.61 19.56
N SER A 115 6.77 -4.40 18.57
CA SER A 115 6.33 -4.25 17.18
C SER A 115 4.85 -4.56 17.00
N GLN A 116 4.32 -5.57 17.71
CA GLN A 116 2.97 -6.08 17.48
C GLN A 116 1.90 -5.45 18.36
N GLU A 117 2.21 -5.03 19.58
CA GLU A 117 1.21 -4.49 20.51
C GLU A 117 1.31 -2.97 20.58
N GLN A 118 2.51 -2.43 20.73
CA GLN A 118 2.70 -1.01 21.09
C GLN A 118 2.94 -0.10 19.88
N SER A 119 3.73 -0.57 18.90
CA SER A 119 4.11 0.23 17.73
C SER A 119 2.91 0.45 16.80
N PRO A 120 2.74 1.65 16.19
CA PRO A 120 1.80 1.85 15.09
C PRO A 120 2.22 1.09 13.83
N LEU A 121 3.49 0.69 13.72
CA LEU A 121 4.02 -0.13 12.62
C LEU A 121 4.07 -1.59 13.07
N LYS A 122 3.15 -2.38 12.51
CA LYS A 122 3.03 -3.82 12.75
C LYS A 122 3.78 -4.56 11.64
N SER A 123 4.80 -5.32 12.00
CA SER A 123 5.48 -6.17 11.02
C SER A 123 4.60 -7.36 10.63
N ILE A 124 4.66 -7.76 9.36
CA ILE A 124 3.92 -8.90 8.80
C ILE A 124 4.79 -9.67 7.81
N ASP A 125 4.65 -10.99 7.78
CA ASP A 125 5.23 -11.85 6.74
C ASP A 125 4.20 -12.09 5.62
N TYR A 126 4.66 -12.24 4.38
CA TYR A 126 3.79 -12.59 3.26
C TYR A 126 3.11 -13.95 3.42
N ASN A 127 3.65 -14.85 4.25
CA ASN A 127 2.99 -16.12 4.56
C ASN A 127 1.83 -15.99 5.58
N GLU A 128 1.71 -14.85 6.28
CA GLU A 128 0.65 -14.58 7.26
C GLU A 128 -0.62 -14.01 6.57
N THR A 129 -1.07 -14.63 5.47
CA THR A 129 -2.19 -14.10 4.66
C THR A 129 -3.48 -13.97 5.45
N ASP A 130 -3.79 -14.92 6.33
CA ASP A 130 -4.99 -14.85 7.17
C ASP A 130 -4.96 -13.64 8.10
N ARG A 131 -3.79 -13.35 8.67
CA ARG A 131 -3.60 -12.19 9.54
C ARG A 131 -3.75 -10.88 8.77
N LEU A 132 -3.20 -10.80 7.54
CA LEU A 132 -3.40 -9.64 6.67
C LEU A 132 -4.89 -9.41 6.44
N VAL A 133 -5.61 -10.42 5.97
CA VAL A 133 -7.03 -10.30 5.60
C VAL A 133 -7.88 -9.98 6.83
N ASN A 134 -7.66 -10.67 7.94
CA ASN A 134 -8.41 -10.45 9.18
C ASN A 134 -8.16 -9.05 9.77
N THR A 135 -6.93 -8.54 9.68
CA THR A 135 -6.62 -7.21 10.20
C THR A 135 -7.17 -6.13 9.28
N LEU A 136 -6.98 -6.28 7.96
CA LEU A 136 -7.47 -5.33 6.97
C LEU A 136 -8.99 -5.34 6.85
N SER A 137 -9.69 -6.43 7.18
CA SER A 137 -11.16 -6.52 7.13
C SER A 137 -11.85 -5.77 8.28
N THR A 138 -11.13 -5.48 9.36
CA THR A 138 -11.66 -4.69 10.47
C THR A 138 -12.01 -3.26 10.05
N CYS A 139 -13.01 -2.65 10.69
CA CYS A 139 -13.32 -1.22 10.51
C CYS A 139 -12.31 -0.28 11.20
N ALA A 140 -11.18 -0.81 11.68
CA ALA A 140 -10.15 0.00 12.32
C ALA A 140 -9.35 0.81 11.28
N LYS A 141 -8.64 1.83 11.75
CA LYS A 141 -7.77 2.67 10.92
C LYS A 141 -6.48 1.89 10.59
N VAL A 142 -6.58 0.87 9.75
CA VAL A 142 -5.43 0.03 9.37
C VAL A 142 -5.13 0.17 7.88
N ALA A 143 -3.84 0.25 7.55
CA ALA A 143 -3.35 0.20 6.19
C ALA A 143 -2.26 -0.85 6.02
N PHE A 144 -2.09 -1.33 4.79
CA PHE A 144 -0.93 -2.12 4.40
C PHE A 144 0.03 -1.27 3.57
N LEU A 145 1.30 -1.23 3.93
CA LEU A 145 2.34 -0.47 3.25
C LEU A 145 3.38 -1.40 2.63
N ASP A 146 3.67 -1.18 1.36
CA ASP A 146 4.63 -1.94 0.56
C ASP A 146 5.01 -1.14 -0.69
N THR A 147 5.92 -1.68 -1.50
CA THR A 147 6.30 -1.15 -2.81
C THR A 147 5.10 -1.03 -3.75
N LYS A 148 5.17 -0.06 -4.67
CA LYS A 148 4.09 0.23 -5.63
C LYS A 148 3.73 -0.99 -6.47
N GLU A 149 4.75 -1.75 -6.89
CA GLU A 149 4.57 -2.96 -7.70
C GLU A 149 3.90 -4.08 -6.91
N ASN A 150 4.32 -4.32 -5.66
CA ASN A 150 3.70 -5.35 -4.82
C ASN A 150 2.26 -4.99 -4.48
N VAL A 151 1.98 -3.71 -4.14
CA VAL A 151 0.61 -3.22 -3.90
C VAL A 151 -0.28 -3.48 -5.11
N ALA A 152 0.18 -3.12 -6.32
CA ALA A 152 -0.58 -3.37 -7.55
C ALA A 152 -0.86 -4.86 -7.79
N SER A 153 0.08 -5.74 -7.39
CA SER A 153 -0.08 -7.19 -7.51
C SER A 153 -0.99 -7.81 -6.44
N ILE A 154 -0.99 -7.27 -5.22
CA ILE A 154 -1.79 -7.77 -4.09
C ILE A 154 -3.24 -7.27 -4.17
N LEU A 155 -3.47 -6.07 -4.72
CA LEU A 155 -4.78 -5.43 -4.73
C LEU A 155 -5.90 -6.28 -5.38
N PRO A 156 -5.68 -6.96 -6.52
CA PRO A 156 -6.70 -7.85 -7.10
C PRO A 156 -7.07 -9.01 -6.17
N PHE A 157 -6.09 -9.58 -5.46
CA PHE A 157 -6.31 -10.65 -4.50
C PHE A 157 -7.16 -10.17 -3.30
N LEU A 158 -6.84 -9.00 -2.73
CA LEU A 158 -7.62 -8.46 -1.62
C LEU A 158 -9.05 -8.10 -2.02
N ASN A 159 -9.26 -7.61 -3.24
CA ASN A 159 -10.59 -7.27 -3.76
C ASN A 159 -11.43 -8.49 -4.20
N ASP A 160 -10.83 -9.68 -4.23
CA ASP A 160 -11.49 -10.96 -4.50
C ASP A 160 -11.98 -11.61 -3.20
N ASN A 161 -12.84 -10.91 -2.45
CA ASN A 161 -13.35 -11.36 -1.15
C ASN A 161 -14.88 -11.52 -1.14
N LYS A 162 -15.37 -12.45 -0.29
CA LYS A 162 -16.80 -12.77 -0.15
C LYS A 162 -17.62 -11.59 0.35
N ASP A 163 -17.04 -10.77 1.21
CA ASP A 163 -17.70 -9.64 1.87
C ASP A 163 -17.84 -8.41 0.97
N ARG A 164 -17.32 -8.48 -0.26
CA ARG A 164 -17.31 -7.39 -1.26
C ARG A 164 -16.69 -6.10 -0.72
N VAL A 165 -15.77 -6.20 0.23
CA VAL A 165 -15.01 -5.06 0.74
C VAL A 165 -14.06 -4.60 -0.35
N LYS A 166 -14.16 -3.32 -0.71
CA LYS A 166 -13.27 -2.70 -1.68
C LYS A 166 -12.09 -2.07 -0.97
N TYR A 167 -10.90 -2.44 -1.41
CA TYR A 167 -9.64 -1.85 -1.03
C TYR A 167 -9.13 -0.93 -2.15
N LEU A 168 -8.50 0.17 -1.77
CA LEU A 168 -7.85 1.11 -2.69
C LEU A 168 -6.37 1.20 -2.40
N SER A 169 -5.61 1.43 -3.46
CA SER A 169 -4.20 1.80 -3.36
C SER A 169 -4.03 3.32 -3.28
N GLY A 170 -3.14 3.77 -2.41
CA GLY A 170 -2.62 5.14 -2.36
C GLY A 170 -1.09 5.16 -2.31
N GLU A 171 -0.50 6.32 -2.53
CA GLU A 171 0.95 6.55 -2.37
C GLU A 171 1.21 7.21 -1.01
N ASP A 172 2.29 6.81 -0.35
CA ASP A 172 2.77 7.41 0.89
C ASP A 172 4.28 7.62 0.73
N SER A 173 4.78 8.79 1.13
CA SER A 173 6.18 9.18 0.89
C SER A 173 7.05 9.13 2.14
N PHE A 174 6.51 8.77 3.30
CA PHE A 174 7.25 8.75 4.56
C PHE A 174 8.44 7.76 4.51
N PHE A 175 8.19 6.52 4.07
CA PHE A 175 9.22 5.48 3.93
C PHE A 175 9.80 5.40 2.52
N ARG A 176 10.19 6.54 1.94
CA ARG A 176 10.82 6.53 0.61
C ARG A 176 12.21 5.91 0.67
N VAL A 177 12.33 4.70 0.13
CA VAL A 177 13.60 3.98 0.02
C VAL A 177 14.31 4.37 -1.28
N ILE A 178 15.57 4.81 -1.19
CA ILE A 178 16.44 5.00 -2.34
C ILE A 178 17.44 3.85 -2.36
N ARG A 179 17.34 2.98 -3.38
CA ARG A 179 18.35 1.93 -3.58
C ARG A 179 19.53 2.53 -4.32
N ALA A 180 20.70 2.50 -3.70
CA ALA A 180 21.95 3.00 -4.27
C ALA A 180 23.07 1.98 -4.07
N TRP A 181 24.12 2.11 -4.87
CA TRP A 181 25.39 1.42 -4.63
C TRP A 181 26.32 2.36 -3.90
N GLN A 182 26.83 1.94 -2.74
CA GLN A 182 27.86 2.69 -2.04
C GLN A 182 29.18 2.55 -2.81
N ILE A 183 29.72 3.67 -3.28
CA ILE A 183 30.96 3.70 -4.07
C ILE A 183 31.92 4.67 -3.37
N PHE A 184 33.12 4.19 -3.05
CA PHE A 184 34.17 5.04 -2.50
C PHE A 184 34.74 5.97 -3.57
N PRO A 185 34.98 7.26 -3.24
CA PRO A 185 35.46 8.25 -4.20
C PRO A 185 36.94 8.02 -4.51
N VAL A 186 37.21 7.15 -5.49
CA VAL A 186 38.55 6.89 -6.02
C VAL A 186 38.67 7.52 -7.40
N ARG A 187 39.74 8.28 -7.66
CA ARG A 187 39.95 8.93 -8.95
C ARG A 187 39.98 7.89 -10.07
N GLY A 188 39.05 8.00 -11.01
CA GLY A 188 38.95 7.06 -12.13
C GLY A 188 38.35 5.70 -11.76
N ASN A 189 37.46 5.63 -10.75
CA ASN A 189 36.83 4.40 -10.30
C ASN A 189 36.24 3.58 -11.46
N TYR A 190 36.85 2.43 -11.74
CA TYR A 190 36.44 1.53 -12.81
C TYR A 190 35.05 0.95 -12.57
N ALA A 191 34.74 0.55 -11.32
CA ALA A 191 33.45 -0.02 -10.96
C ALA A 191 32.31 0.98 -11.16
N GLU A 192 32.51 2.23 -10.77
CA GLU A 192 31.53 3.31 -11.01
C GLU A 192 31.25 3.49 -12.51
N LYS A 193 32.30 3.57 -13.34
CA LYS A 193 32.14 3.72 -14.80
C LYS A 193 31.38 2.55 -15.42
N ARG A 194 31.69 1.31 -15.00
CA ARG A 194 31.00 0.10 -15.50
C ARG A 194 29.56 0.03 -15.02
N LEU A 195 29.27 0.37 -13.77
CA LEU A 195 27.92 0.43 -13.25
C LEU A 195 27.07 1.47 -13.98
N LYS A 196 27.61 2.68 -14.21
CA LYS A 196 26.96 3.72 -15.01
C LYS A 196 26.61 3.21 -16.40
N PHE A 197 27.55 2.55 -17.07
CA PHE A 197 27.32 1.95 -18.39
C PHE A 197 26.23 0.86 -18.34
N MET A 198 26.25 -0.03 -17.34
CA MET A 198 25.24 -1.09 -17.19
C MET A 198 23.83 -0.53 -16.94
N LEU A 199 23.73 0.57 -16.20
CA LEU A 199 22.47 1.26 -15.94
C LEU A 199 21.98 2.02 -17.18
N SER A 200 22.84 2.78 -17.85
CA SER A 200 22.47 3.60 -19.01
C SER A 200 22.17 2.78 -20.28
N SER A 201 22.83 1.63 -20.43
CA SER A 201 22.58 0.70 -21.54
C SER A 201 21.31 -0.15 -21.37
N GLY A 202 20.70 -0.13 -20.18
CA GLY A 202 19.51 -0.94 -19.88
C GLY A 202 19.79 -2.40 -19.50
N ILE A 203 21.06 -2.84 -19.51
CA ILE A 203 21.45 -4.22 -19.14
C ILE A 203 20.92 -4.57 -17.74
N TYR A 204 21.08 -3.66 -16.77
CA TYR A 204 20.59 -3.89 -15.41
C TYR A 204 19.06 -4.10 -15.36
N PHE A 205 18.30 -3.30 -16.10
CA PHE A 205 16.85 -3.44 -16.15
C PHE A 205 16.43 -4.74 -16.81
N HIS A 206 17.12 -5.16 -17.88
CA HIS A 206 16.90 -6.46 -18.51
C HIS A 206 17.16 -7.61 -17.53
N TRP A 207 18.29 -7.58 -16.82
CA TRP A 207 18.62 -8.59 -15.80
C TRP A 207 17.59 -8.64 -14.67
N LYS A 208 17.16 -7.47 -14.18
CA LYS A 208 16.12 -7.36 -13.16
C LYS A 208 14.78 -7.93 -13.64
N ALA A 209 14.39 -7.66 -14.89
CA ALA A 209 13.17 -8.20 -15.48
C ALA A 209 13.24 -9.72 -15.64
N TRP A 210 14.36 -10.22 -16.19
CA TRP A 210 14.62 -11.65 -16.32
C TRP A 210 14.60 -12.36 -14.96
N PHE A 211 15.28 -11.80 -13.94
CA PHE A 211 15.27 -12.36 -12.59
C PHE A 211 13.85 -12.42 -11.99
N ARG A 212 13.02 -11.40 -12.23
CA ARG A 212 11.61 -11.41 -11.80
C ARG A 212 10.77 -12.47 -12.51
N LEU A 213 11.09 -12.81 -13.75
CA LEU A 213 10.43 -13.91 -14.47
C LEU A 213 10.84 -15.28 -13.90
N VAL A 214 12.13 -15.47 -13.63
CA VAL A 214 12.67 -16.72 -13.10
C VAL A 214 12.28 -16.94 -11.64
N LYS A 215 12.28 -15.87 -10.84
CA LYS A 215 11.99 -15.90 -9.40
C LYS A 215 11.01 -14.78 -9.05
N PRO A 216 9.71 -14.94 -9.37
CA PRO A 216 8.71 -13.96 -9.03
C PRO A 216 8.64 -13.77 -7.50
N PRO A 217 8.35 -12.55 -7.01
CA PRO A 217 8.20 -12.31 -5.59
C PRO A 217 7.02 -13.14 -5.05
N LYS A 218 7.26 -13.87 -3.97
CA LYS A 218 6.20 -14.61 -3.26
C LYS A 218 5.46 -13.66 -2.34
N LEU A 219 4.32 -13.14 -2.79
CA LEU A 219 3.44 -12.26 -2.03
C LEU A 219 2.28 -13.07 -1.41
N PHE A 220 1.37 -12.41 -0.68
CA PHE A 220 0.25 -13.07 0.02
C PHE A 220 -0.59 -14.02 -0.84
N HIS A 221 -0.87 -13.62 -2.09
CA HIS A 221 -1.69 -14.42 -3.01
C HIS A 221 -1.02 -15.75 -3.39
N HIS A 222 0.32 -15.79 -3.45
CA HIS A 222 1.07 -17.02 -3.67
C HIS A 222 0.88 -17.99 -2.50
N TYR A 223 1.01 -17.51 -1.25
CA TYR A 223 0.84 -18.34 -0.06
C TYR A 223 -0.63 -18.76 0.18
N ALA A 224 -1.60 -17.99 -0.32
CA ALA A 224 -3.01 -18.35 -0.30
C ALA A 224 -3.45 -19.28 -1.44
N ASN A 225 -2.51 -19.74 -2.29
CA ASN A 225 -2.81 -20.52 -3.50
C ASN A 225 -3.86 -19.84 -4.41
N TRP A 226 -3.82 -18.52 -4.47
CA TRP A 226 -4.73 -17.74 -5.31
C TRP A 226 -4.18 -17.62 -6.73
N THR A 227 -4.93 -18.12 -7.69
CA THR A 227 -4.53 -18.20 -9.11
C THR A 227 -5.20 -17.13 -9.97
N TYR A 228 -6.50 -16.90 -9.77
CA TYR A 228 -7.29 -15.95 -10.55
C TYR A 228 -8.45 -15.41 -9.70
N PRO A 229 -8.96 -14.20 -10.02
CA PRO A 229 -10.13 -13.64 -9.35
C PRO A 229 -11.34 -14.56 -9.52
N ARG A 230 -11.93 -15.02 -8.42
CA ARG A 230 -13.13 -15.88 -8.44
C ARG A 230 -14.41 -15.07 -8.60
N PHE A 231 -14.40 -13.81 -8.16
CA PHE A 231 -15.51 -12.88 -8.31
C PHE A 231 -15.25 -11.95 -9.52
N ASP A 232 -16.19 -11.94 -10.47
CA ASP A 232 -16.04 -11.19 -11.72
C ASP A 232 -15.86 -9.67 -11.49
N ARG A 233 -14.77 -9.12 -12.04
CA ARG A 233 -14.52 -7.66 -12.14
C ARG A 233 -15.71 -6.89 -12.71
N VAL A 234 -16.50 -7.54 -13.56
CA VAL A 234 -17.62 -6.92 -14.30
C VAL A 234 -18.76 -6.51 -13.37
N SER A 235 -18.87 -7.12 -12.18
CA SER A 235 -19.85 -6.71 -11.16
C SER A 235 -19.38 -5.61 -10.21
N GLN A 236 -18.16 -5.08 -10.39
CA GLN A 236 -17.52 -4.08 -9.50
C GLN A 236 -17.29 -2.70 -10.12
N LEU A 237 -17.53 -2.48 -11.42
CA LEU A 237 -17.81 -1.12 -11.84
C LEU A 237 -19.21 -0.81 -11.34
N ASP A 238 -19.35 0.28 -10.60
CA ASP A 238 -20.61 0.96 -10.32
C ASP A 238 -21.21 1.53 -11.63
N TYR A 239 -21.34 0.69 -12.66
CA TYR A 239 -22.05 0.96 -13.91
C TYR A 239 -23.48 1.44 -13.60
N ASN A 240 -24.03 1.04 -12.45
CA ASN A 240 -25.36 1.42 -11.99
C ASN A 240 -25.51 2.87 -11.54
N SER A 241 -24.43 3.63 -11.32
CA SER A 241 -24.60 5.05 -10.94
C SER A 241 -24.54 5.96 -12.17
N LYS A 242 -23.46 5.88 -12.95
CA LYS A 242 -23.21 6.85 -14.03
C LYS A 242 -23.83 6.46 -15.37
N ILE A 243 -23.78 5.18 -15.75
CA ILE A 243 -24.44 4.73 -16.99
C ILE A 243 -25.96 4.71 -16.79
N LEU A 244 -26.43 4.29 -15.62
CA LEU A 244 -27.86 4.33 -15.30
C LEU A 244 -28.39 5.77 -15.30
N ALA A 245 -27.66 6.73 -14.71
CA ALA A 245 -28.02 8.15 -14.80
C ALA A 245 -28.07 8.66 -16.25
N GLY A 246 -27.09 8.25 -17.08
CA GLY A 246 -27.10 8.56 -18.52
C GLY A 246 -28.29 7.94 -19.27
N LEU A 247 -28.62 6.68 -18.98
CA LEU A 247 -29.78 5.98 -19.55
C LEU A 247 -31.10 6.59 -19.08
N TYR A 248 -31.21 7.00 -17.82
CA TYR A 248 -32.40 7.70 -17.30
C TYR A 248 -32.57 9.07 -17.96
N ALA A 249 -31.49 9.85 -18.08
CA ALA A 249 -31.55 11.14 -18.77
C ALA A 249 -31.98 10.97 -20.24
N CYS A 250 -31.40 9.99 -20.94
CA CYS A 250 -31.78 9.66 -22.31
C CYS A 250 -33.23 9.19 -22.43
N GLY A 251 -33.67 8.33 -21.51
CA GLY A 251 -35.05 7.83 -21.45
C GLY A 251 -36.08 8.94 -21.20
N ILE A 252 -35.79 9.89 -20.32
CA ILE A 252 -36.64 11.06 -20.06
C ILE A 252 -36.73 11.95 -21.30
N CYS A 253 -35.62 12.20 -22.00
CA CYS A 253 -35.63 12.95 -23.26
C CYS A 253 -36.48 12.24 -24.33
N PHE A 254 -36.34 10.92 -24.48
CA PHE A 254 -37.17 10.14 -25.40
C PHE A 254 -38.66 10.22 -25.07
N ALA A 255 -39.02 10.07 -23.79
CA ALA A 255 -40.40 10.19 -23.35
C ALA A 255 -40.99 11.59 -23.64
N ALA A 256 -40.20 12.64 -23.39
CA ALA A 256 -40.60 14.02 -23.71
C ALA A 256 -40.82 14.22 -25.22
N CYS A 257 -39.91 13.73 -26.07
CA CYS A 257 -40.07 13.80 -27.53
C CYS A 257 -41.33 13.09 -28.03
N VAL A 258 -41.62 11.89 -27.51
CA VAL A 258 -42.85 11.16 -27.86
C VAL A 258 -44.10 11.93 -27.42
N LEU A 259 -44.07 12.54 -26.23
CA LEU A 259 -45.20 13.29 -25.69
C LEU A 259 -45.49 14.55 -26.52
N PHE A 260 -44.45 15.29 -26.95
CA PHE A 260 -44.62 16.43 -27.87
C PHE A 260 -45.19 16.00 -29.22
N LEU A 261 -44.73 14.87 -29.77
CA LEU A 261 -45.21 14.35 -31.05
C LEU A 261 -46.72 13.98 -30.99
N VAL A 262 -47.16 13.37 -29.89
CA VAL A 262 -48.58 13.05 -29.67
C VAL A 262 -49.43 14.32 -29.54
N LEU A 263 -48.96 15.32 -28.80
CA LEU A 263 -49.66 16.61 -28.67
C LEU A 263 -49.77 17.34 -30.01
N GLU A 264 -48.72 17.31 -30.82
CA GLU A 264 -48.70 17.92 -32.14
C GLU A 264 -49.73 17.25 -33.07
N ILE A 265 -49.74 15.91 -33.13
CA ILE A 265 -50.74 15.14 -33.91
C ILE A 265 -52.16 15.47 -33.46
N TRP A 266 -52.40 15.54 -32.14
CA TRP A 266 -53.73 15.86 -31.61
C TRP A 266 -54.16 17.28 -32.00
N SER A 267 -53.28 18.27 -31.83
CA SER A 267 -53.56 19.66 -32.19
C SER A 267 -53.84 19.85 -33.69
N ALA A 268 -53.10 19.14 -34.55
CA ALA A 268 -53.30 19.10 -36.00
C ALA A 268 -54.66 18.47 -36.37
N SER A 269 -55.06 17.43 -35.65
CA SER A 269 -56.36 16.76 -35.86
C SER A 269 -57.54 17.66 -35.45
N ILE A 270 -57.44 18.35 -34.30
CA ILE A 270 -58.46 19.32 -33.84
C ILE A 270 -58.59 20.47 -34.83
N THR A 271 -57.48 21.07 -35.26
CA THR A 271 -57.52 22.19 -36.23
C THR A 271 -58.12 21.75 -37.57
N LYS A 272 -57.83 20.53 -38.03
CA LYS A 272 -58.45 19.97 -39.23
C LYS A 272 -59.96 19.76 -39.05
N MET A 273 -60.41 19.31 -37.87
CA MET A 273 -61.83 19.14 -37.56
C MET A 273 -62.57 20.49 -37.46
N LEU A 274 -61.98 21.48 -36.79
CA LEU A 274 -62.52 22.85 -36.69
C LEU A 274 -62.62 23.55 -38.05
N ARG A 275 -61.65 23.35 -38.94
CA ARG A 275 -61.75 23.86 -40.33
C ARG A 275 -62.93 23.24 -41.08
N LYS A 276 -63.17 21.94 -40.92
CA LYS A 276 -64.34 21.29 -41.55
C LYS A 276 -65.66 21.85 -41.00
N LEU A 277 -65.74 22.11 -39.70
CA LEU A 277 -66.94 22.69 -39.06
C LEU A 277 -67.22 24.14 -39.49
N LYS A 278 -66.21 24.93 -39.88
CA LYS A 278 -66.39 26.30 -40.39
C LYS A 278 -66.80 26.38 -41.88
N LEU A 279 -66.76 25.27 -42.60
CA LEU A 279 -67.09 25.19 -44.03
C LEU A 279 -68.49 24.63 -44.30
N CYS A 280 -69.24 24.29 -43.24
CA CYS A 280 -70.67 24.00 -43.28
C CYS A 280 -71.44 25.15 -42.65
#